data_AF-A0A397QXT5-F1
#
_entry.id   AF-A0A397QXT5-F1
#
_cell.length_a   1.000
_cell.length_b   1.000
_cell.length_c   1.000
_cell.angle_alpha   90.00
_cell.angle_beta   90.00
_cell.angle_gamma   90.00
#
_symmetry.space_group_name_H-M   'P 1'
#
loop_
_entity.id
_entity.type
_entity.pdbx_description
1 polymer ?
#
loop_
_entity_poly.entity_id
_entity_poly.type
_entity_poly.pdbx_seq_one_letter_code
_entity_poly.pdbx_strand_id
1 'polypeptide(L)'
;MKGMFKTNNEKCLYDKYLFYGYTYTPFLFMLGQMYSDNRKYYCFHIQQTNQSTKRVRLKRKSKDDNNLVDAYHENNKETLIIRVGTTVSIDNMNISQFGETDVLDITSNKTGTEVIDSIDRLNDWCDIIVKKIRNIDFARYSKIILLLATSAEMVFLLGKRLSKNSDPNFYVYHYDVNAKNPYPWALASKMVNDYDKVVYLYKKDRNY
;
A
#
# COMPACT_ATOMS: atom_id res chain seq x y z
N MET A 1 7.78 11.71 -28.87
CA MET A 1 6.75 11.53 -27.81
C MET A 1 5.54 12.41 -28.12
N LYS A 2 4.49 11.85 -28.73
CA LYS A 2 3.18 12.49 -28.88
C LYS A 2 2.12 11.38 -28.76
N GLY A 3 1.57 11.24 -27.56
CA GLY A 3 0.39 10.44 -27.28
C GLY A 3 -0.63 11.33 -26.60
N MET A 4 -1.10 12.35 -27.32
CA MET A 4 -2.23 13.18 -26.91
C MET A 4 -3.47 12.29 -26.93
N PHE A 5 -4.13 12.15 -25.78
CA PHE A 5 -5.46 11.55 -25.73
C PHE A 5 -6.40 12.42 -26.56
N LYS A 6 -6.80 11.96 -27.76
CA LYS A 6 -7.99 12.48 -28.43
C LYS A 6 -9.20 11.86 -27.73
N THR A 7 -9.78 12.59 -26.79
CA THR A 7 -11.13 12.27 -26.29
C THR A 7 -12.11 12.77 -27.33
N ASN A 8 -12.53 11.89 -28.24
CA ASN A 8 -13.67 12.18 -29.10
C ASN A 8 -14.91 12.33 -28.20
N ASN A 9 -15.41 13.56 -28.08
CA ASN A 9 -16.74 13.90 -27.54
C ASN A 9 -17.11 13.47 -26.11
N GLU A 10 -16.17 13.33 -25.19
CA GLU A 10 -16.52 13.27 -23.76
C GLU A 10 -16.26 14.63 -23.11
N LYS A 11 -17.33 15.32 -22.70
CA LYS A 11 -17.25 16.43 -21.73
C LYS A 11 -16.28 16.02 -20.63
N CYS A 12 -15.25 16.83 -20.39
CA CYS A 12 -14.37 16.67 -19.24
C CYS A 12 -15.23 16.86 -17.97
N LEU A 13 -15.79 15.76 -17.46
CA LEU A 13 -16.54 15.73 -16.23
C LEU A 13 -15.53 15.98 -15.11
N TYR A 14 -15.62 17.15 -14.51
CA TYR A 14 -14.73 17.69 -13.45
C TYR A 14 -14.57 16.81 -12.20
N ASP A 15 -15.17 15.61 -12.17
CA ASP A 15 -15.15 14.65 -11.05
C ASP A 15 -14.33 13.38 -11.31
N LYS A 16 -13.59 13.30 -12.42
CA LYS A 16 -12.89 12.07 -12.83
C LYS A 16 -11.38 12.22 -12.70
N TYR A 17 -10.80 11.68 -11.62
CA TYR A 17 -9.35 11.63 -11.43
C TYR A 17 -8.78 10.36 -12.06
N LEU A 18 -7.78 10.55 -12.93
CA LEU A 18 -6.99 9.47 -13.53
C LEU A 18 -5.71 9.31 -12.71
N PHE A 19 -5.56 8.16 -12.05
CA PHE A 19 -4.30 7.82 -11.39
C PHE A 19 -3.46 6.90 -12.29
N TYR A 20 -2.23 7.34 -12.56
CA TYR A 20 -1.21 6.57 -13.28
C TYR A 20 0.17 7.00 -12.75
N GLY A 21 0.94 6.08 -12.20
CA GLY A 21 2.34 6.38 -11.87
C GLY A 21 3.03 5.37 -10.97
N TYR A 22 4.32 5.19 -11.22
CA TYR A 22 5.28 4.72 -10.24
C TYR A 22 5.58 5.90 -9.32
N THR A 23 4.93 5.95 -8.16
CA THR A 23 5.30 6.87 -7.09
C THR A 23 5.56 6.09 -5.82
N TYR A 24 6.21 6.73 -4.86
CA TYR A 24 6.56 6.08 -3.61
C TYR A 24 5.32 5.65 -2.84
N THR A 25 5.36 4.43 -2.31
CA THR A 25 4.29 3.80 -1.51
C THR A 25 3.63 4.75 -0.50
N PRO A 26 4.37 5.55 0.28
CA PRO A 26 3.75 6.42 1.27
C PRO A 26 2.88 7.51 0.62
N PHE A 27 3.29 8.07 -0.51
CA PHE A 27 2.49 9.07 -1.24
C PHE A 27 1.24 8.46 -1.88
N LEU A 28 1.33 7.25 -2.42
CA LEU A 28 0.16 6.51 -2.94
C LEU A 28 -0.90 6.31 -1.87
N PHE A 29 -0.45 5.88 -0.69
CA PHE A 29 -1.32 5.61 0.43
C PHE A 29 -2.02 6.90 0.90
N MET A 30 -1.26 7.98 1.09
CA MET A 30 -1.81 9.29 1.46
C MET A 30 -2.78 9.82 0.41
N LEU A 31 -2.48 9.65 -0.88
CA LEU A 31 -3.38 10.05 -1.96
C LEU A 31 -4.72 9.30 -1.87
N GLY A 32 -4.69 8.02 -1.51
CA GLY A 32 -5.87 7.22 -1.18
C GLY A 32 -6.68 7.85 -0.05
N GLN A 33 -6.03 8.20 1.06
CA GLN A 33 -6.69 8.81 2.23
C GLN A 33 -7.32 10.18 1.94
N MET A 34 -6.77 10.94 0.98
CA MET A 34 -7.34 12.20 0.54
C MET A 34 -8.57 12.02 -0.35
N TYR A 35 -8.79 10.80 -0.88
CA TYR A 35 -9.86 10.50 -1.81
C TYR A 35 -11.09 9.99 -1.07
N SER A 36 -12.15 10.80 -1.00
CA SER A 36 -13.40 10.43 -0.30
C SER A 36 -14.03 9.15 -0.85
N ASP A 37 -14.63 8.33 0.02
CA ASP A 37 -15.23 7.04 -0.34
C ASP A 37 -16.22 7.10 -1.50
N ASN A 38 -17.01 8.17 -1.58
CA ASN A 38 -18.09 8.32 -2.56
C ASN A 38 -17.66 8.76 -3.97
N ARG A 39 -16.36 8.99 -4.23
CA ARG A 39 -15.88 9.41 -5.55
C ARG A 39 -15.54 8.21 -6.43
N LYS A 40 -16.05 8.22 -7.67
CA LYS A 40 -15.68 7.24 -8.71
C LYS A 40 -14.23 7.47 -9.11
N TYR A 41 -13.47 6.39 -9.33
CA TYR A 41 -12.10 6.45 -9.83
C TYR A 41 -11.92 5.38 -10.91
N TYR A 42 -11.02 5.64 -11.86
CA TYR A 42 -10.58 4.64 -12.83
C TYR A 42 -9.18 4.19 -12.45
N CYS A 43 -9.06 2.90 -12.09
CA CYS A 43 -7.78 2.26 -11.85
C CYS A 43 -7.30 1.62 -13.16
N PHE A 44 -6.11 2.01 -13.61
CA PHE A 44 -5.44 1.38 -14.74
C PHE A 44 -4.28 0.57 -14.22
N HIS A 45 -4.30 -0.73 -14.50
CA HIS A 45 -3.24 -1.64 -14.10
C HIS A 45 -2.14 -1.68 -15.14
N ILE A 46 -0.89 -1.60 -14.67
CA ILE A 46 0.28 -1.82 -15.52
C ILE A 46 0.56 -3.32 -15.53
N GLN A 47 0.12 -3.98 -16.61
CA GLN A 47 0.47 -5.38 -16.83
C GLN A 47 1.85 -5.44 -17.49
N GLN A 48 2.80 -6.07 -16.80
CA GLN A 48 4.11 -6.41 -17.35
C GLN A 48 4.06 -7.84 -17.89
N THR A 49 4.34 -7.98 -19.19
CA THR A 49 4.57 -9.27 -19.85
C THR A 49 6.02 -9.34 -20.30
N ASN A 50 6.55 -10.54 -20.54
CA ASN A 50 7.93 -10.74 -21.01
C ASN A 50 8.29 -9.96 -22.30
N GLN A 51 7.28 -9.46 -23.03
CA GLN A 51 7.46 -8.80 -24.33
C GLN A 51 6.98 -7.34 -24.37
N SER A 52 6.23 -6.86 -23.37
CA SER A 52 5.73 -5.48 -23.35
C SER A 52 5.14 -5.05 -22.01
N THR A 53 5.21 -3.74 -21.73
CA THR A 53 4.41 -3.09 -20.68
C THR A 53 3.14 -2.53 -21.32
N LYS A 54 1.98 -3.03 -20.91
CA LYS A 54 0.68 -2.56 -21.42
C LYS A 54 -0.19 -2.03 -20.29
N ARG A 55 -0.94 -0.96 -20.59
CA ARG A 55 -1.98 -0.45 -19.71
C ARG A 55 -3.24 -1.27 -19.95
N VAL A 56 -3.74 -1.91 -18.91
CA VAL A 56 -4.93 -2.73 -18.99
C VAL A 56 -5.93 -2.24 -17.96
N ARG A 57 -7.17 -2.05 -18.40
CA ARG A 57 -8.28 -1.83 -17.48
C ARG A 57 -8.61 -3.17 -16.85
N LEU A 58 -8.53 -3.24 -15.51
CA LEU A 58 -8.90 -4.45 -14.79
C LEU A 58 -10.32 -4.89 -15.17
N LYS A 59 -10.50 -6.19 -15.41
CA LYS A 59 -11.81 -6.77 -15.69
C LYS A 59 -12.66 -6.72 -14.42
N ARG A 60 -13.99 -6.75 -14.55
CA ARG A 60 -14.89 -6.85 -13.39
C ARG A 60 -14.78 -8.22 -12.75
N LYS A 61 -15.14 -9.28 -13.48
CA LYS A 61 -15.18 -10.65 -12.93
C LYS A 61 -13.80 -11.20 -12.56
N SER A 62 -13.68 -11.66 -11.32
CA SER A 62 -12.60 -12.52 -10.83
C SER A 62 -13.04 -14.00 -10.92
N LYS A 63 -12.08 -14.93 -10.95
CA LYS A 63 -12.34 -16.31 -10.51
C LYS A 63 -12.21 -16.33 -8.99
N ASP A 64 -13.20 -16.93 -8.33
CA ASP A 64 -13.42 -16.93 -6.89
C ASP A 64 -12.42 -17.85 -6.19
N ASP A 65 -11.22 -17.33 -5.91
CA ASP A 65 -10.19 -18.07 -5.21
C ASP A 65 -9.43 -17.08 -4.31
N ASN A 66 -9.90 -16.94 -3.06
CA ASN A 66 -9.25 -16.09 -2.07
C ASN A 66 -7.96 -16.76 -1.60
N ASN A 67 -6.85 -16.16 -1.98
CA ASN A 67 -5.51 -16.69 -1.82
C ASN A 67 -4.70 -15.93 -0.76
N LEU A 68 -5.36 -15.04 0.00
CA LEU A 68 -4.74 -14.33 1.11
C LEU A 68 -4.66 -15.21 2.35
N VAL A 69 -3.45 -15.37 2.86
CA VAL A 69 -3.14 -16.01 4.14
C VAL A 69 -2.66 -14.92 5.10
N ASP A 70 -2.96 -15.08 6.38
CA ASP A 70 -2.42 -14.24 7.42
C ASP A 70 -1.82 -15.04 8.57
N ALA A 71 -0.84 -14.42 9.24
CA ALA A 71 -0.23 -14.91 10.46
C ALA A 71 0.01 -13.74 11.39
N TYR A 72 -0.26 -13.94 12.68
CA TYR A 72 -0.01 -12.96 13.72
C TYR A 72 1.06 -13.49 14.69
N HIS A 73 2.12 -12.73 14.87
CA HIS A 73 3.26 -13.05 15.72
C HIS A 73 3.34 -12.04 16.87
N GLU A 74 2.99 -12.49 18.06
CA GLU A 74 2.97 -11.68 19.27
C GLU A 74 4.28 -11.85 20.05
N ASN A 75 5.01 -10.75 20.23
CA ASN A 75 6.24 -10.67 21.01
C ASN A 75 6.08 -9.73 22.22
N ASN A 76 4.85 -9.27 22.50
CA ASN A 76 4.50 -8.31 23.55
C ASN A 76 5.28 -7.00 23.45
N LYS A 77 5.35 -6.42 22.24
CA LYS A 77 6.09 -5.19 21.97
C LYS A 77 5.16 -4.01 21.68
N GLU A 78 5.63 -2.81 21.99
CA GLU A 78 4.87 -1.57 21.71
C GLU A 78 4.90 -1.14 20.24
N THR A 79 5.71 -1.80 19.41
CA THR A 79 5.76 -1.57 17.96
C THR A 79 5.14 -2.76 17.23
N LEU A 80 4.15 -2.48 16.38
CA LEU A 80 3.52 -3.43 15.47
C LEU A 80 3.99 -3.17 14.04
N ILE A 81 4.39 -4.23 13.35
CA ILE A 81 4.60 -4.22 11.89
C ILE A 81 3.42 -4.92 11.22
N ILE A 82 2.76 -4.24 10.31
CA ILE A 82 1.76 -4.82 9.40
C ILE A 82 2.41 -4.95 8.03
N ARG A 83 2.56 -6.18 7.54
CA ARG A 83 3.16 -6.48 6.24
C ARG A 83 2.09 -6.98 5.29
N VAL A 84 1.98 -6.36 4.12
CA VAL A 84 1.08 -6.79 3.05
C VAL A 84 1.91 -7.14 1.82
N GLY A 85 2.09 -8.44 1.58
CA GLY A 85 2.90 -8.98 0.48
C GLY A 85 2.06 -9.74 -0.52
N THR A 86 1.60 -9.10 -1.60
CA THR A 86 0.74 -9.74 -2.60
C THR A 86 1.39 -9.86 -3.98
N THR A 87 2.38 -9.02 -4.28
CA THR A 87 3.15 -9.11 -5.54
C THR A 87 4.50 -9.77 -5.30
N VAL A 88 5.15 -9.41 -4.19
CA VAL A 88 6.42 -9.97 -3.72
C VAL A 88 6.36 -10.21 -2.20
N SER A 89 7.10 -11.19 -1.71
CA SER A 89 7.24 -11.46 -0.28
C SER A 89 8.12 -10.40 0.40
N ILE A 90 7.75 -9.98 1.61
CA ILE A 90 8.60 -9.13 2.45
C ILE A 90 9.43 -10.05 3.34
N ASP A 91 10.75 -10.07 3.13
CA ASP A 91 11.68 -10.87 3.92
C ASP A 91 11.70 -10.42 5.39
N ASN A 92 11.78 -11.38 6.31
CA ASN A 92 12.03 -11.16 7.73
C ASN A 92 13.35 -10.42 7.97
N MET A 93 14.39 -10.65 7.15
CA MET A 93 15.64 -9.90 7.26
C MET A 93 15.43 -8.40 7.05
N ASN A 94 14.50 -8.01 6.18
CA ASN A 94 14.22 -6.61 5.87
C ASN A 94 13.54 -5.86 7.02
N ILE A 95 12.89 -6.56 7.95
CA ILE A 95 12.23 -5.94 9.11
C ILE A 95 13.11 -5.86 10.35
N SER A 96 14.24 -6.58 10.38
CA SER A 96 15.18 -6.57 11.50
C SER A 96 15.68 -5.16 11.88
N GLN A 97 15.72 -4.25 10.90
CA GLN A 97 16.06 -2.83 11.10
C GLN A 97 15.11 -2.08 12.07
N PHE A 98 13.93 -2.63 12.36
CA PHE A 98 12.96 -2.05 13.27
C PHE A 98 13.06 -2.60 14.71
N GLY A 99 14.00 -3.52 14.96
CA GLY A 99 14.13 -4.19 16.26
C GLY A 99 13.04 -5.24 16.51
N GLU A 100 12.85 -5.60 17.77
CA GLU A 100 11.81 -6.56 18.16
C GLU A 100 10.42 -5.92 18.07
N THR A 101 9.49 -6.59 17.38
CA THR A 101 8.16 -6.07 17.08
C THR A 101 7.11 -7.18 17.12
N ASP A 102 5.86 -6.82 17.40
CA ASP A 102 4.73 -7.66 17.02
C ASP A 102 4.53 -7.57 15.51
N VAL A 103 4.03 -8.63 14.88
CA VAL A 103 3.85 -8.65 13.43
C VAL A 103 2.50 -9.22 13.04
N LEU A 104 1.76 -8.49 12.21
CA LEU A 104 0.70 -9.05 11.37
C LEU A 104 1.21 -9.20 9.93
N ASP A 105 1.38 -10.44 9.49
CA ASP A 105 1.74 -10.78 8.13
C ASP A 105 0.50 -11.16 7.32
N ILE A 106 0.25 -10.44 6.22
CA ILE A 106 -0.81 -10.76 5.26
C ILE A 106 -0.17 -10.95 3.90
N THR A 107 -0.20 -12.17 3.37
CA THR A 107 0.46 -12.52 2.11
C THR A 107 -0.46 -13.26 1.17
N SER A 108 -0.17 -13.21 -0.13
CA SER A 108 -0.82 -14.07 -1.11
C SER A 108 -0.02 -15.36 -1.29
N ASN A 109 -0.68 -16.52 -1.24
CA ASN A 109 -0.06 -17.81 -1.56
C ASN A 109 0.30 -17.95 -3.06
N LYS A 110 -0.21 -17.05 -3.91
CA LYS A 110 0.15 -16.87 -5.31
C LYS A 110 0.93 -15.56 -5.45
N THR A 111 2.18 -15.64 -5.86
CA THR A 111 3.05 -14.47 -6.10
C THR A 111 3.17 -14.19 -7.60
N GLY A 112 3.54 -12.95 -7.96
CA GLY A 112 3.73 -12.55 -9.36
C GLY A 112 2.83 -11.41 -9.82
N THR A 113 3.10 -10.90 -11.03
CA THR A 113 2.44 -9.71 -11.61
C THR A 113 0.99 -9.96 -12.07
N GLU A 114 0.54 -11.20 -12.15
CA GLU A 114 -0.80 -11.58 -12.65
C GLU A 114 -1.83 -11.88 -11.55
N VAL A 115 -1.47 -11.66 -10.28
CA VAL A 115 -2.30 -12.05 -9.13
C VAL A 115 -3.57 -11.17 -9.03
N ILE A 116 -3.45 -9.89 -9.39
CA ILE A 116 -4.56 -8.92 -9.40
C ILE A 116 -5.05 -8.75 -10.85
N ASP A 117 -5.96 -9.64 -11.26
CA ASP A 117 -6.49 -9.69 -12.63
C ASP A 117 -7.80 -8.89 -12.83
N SER A 118 -8.40 -8.43 -11.73
CA SER A 118 -9.73 -7.85 -11.71
C SER A 118 -9.91 -6.80 -10.61
N ILE A 119 -10.81 -5.86 -10.85
CA ILE A 119 -11.17 -4.81 -9.89
C ILE A 119 -11.95 -5.38 -8.71
N ASP A 120 -12.75 -6.43 -8.94
CA ASP A 120 -13.51 -7.10 -7.88
C ASP A 120 -12.53 -7.79 -6.91
N ARG A 121 -11.56 -8.57 -7.41
CA ARG A 121 -10.51 -9.17 -6.55
C ARG A 121 -9.71 -8.13 -5.78
N LEU A 122 -9.32 -7.05 -6.46
CA LEU A 122 -8.61 -5.93 -5.81
C LEU A 122 -9.42 -5.36 -4.65
N ASN A 123 -10.73 -5.16 -4.84
CA ASN A 123 -11.61 -4.68 -3.79
C ASN A 123 -11.75 -5.72 -2.67
N ASP A 124 -12.03 -6.98 -2.98
CA ASP A 124 -12.21 -8.03 -1.98
C ASP A 124 -10.98 -8.18 -1.09
N TRP A 125 -9.79 -8.17 -1.69
CA TRP A 125 -8.54 -8.28 -0.97
C TRP A 125 -8.29 -7.10 -0.05
N CYS A 126 -8.51 -5.87 -0.53
CA CYS A 126 -8.42 -4.70 0.31
C CYS A 126 -9.42 -4.76 1.49
N ASP A 127 -10.61 -5.36 1.32
CA ASP A 127 -11.63 -5.44 2.39
C ASP A 127 -11.24 -6.47 3.44
N ILE A 128 -10.71 -7.61 2.99
CA ILE A 128 -10.14 -8.63 3.85
C ILE A 128 -8.96 -8.05 4.65
N ILE A 129 -8.03 -7.37 3.99
CA ILE A 129 -6.87 -6.75 4.64
C ILE A 129 -7.31 -5.74 5.69
N VAL A 130 -8.19 -4.80 5.33
CA VAL A 130 -8.68 -3.76 6.24
C VAL A 130 -9.41 -4.37 7.45
N LYS A 131 -10.22 -5.41 7.21
CA LYS A 131 -10.89 -6.14 8.30
C LYS A 131 -9.87 -6.78 9.26
N LYS A 132 -8.83 -7.44 8.74
CA LYS A 132 -7.76 -8.04 9.56
C LYS A 132 -7.03 -6.99 10.39
N ILE A 133 -6.66 -5.86 9.77
CA ILE A 133 -6.01 -4.73 10.44
C ILE A 133 -6.91 -4.20 11.58
N ARG A 134 -8.20 -3.98 11.32
CA ARG A 134 -9.14 -3.44 12.31
C ARG A 134 -9.48 -4.40 13.46
N ASN A 135 -9.19 -5.68 13.31
CA ASN A 135 -9.36 -6.66 14.40
C ASN A 135 -8.23 -6.61 15.43
N ILE A 136 -7.16 -5.86 15.18
CA ILE A 136 -6.07 -5.68 16.12
C ILE A 136 -6.49 -4.70 17.22
N ASP A 137 -6.21 -5.05 18.49
CA ASP A 137 -6.28 -4.09 19.58
C ASP A 137 -5.08 -3.12 19.51
N PHE A 138 -5.33 -1.93 18.99
CA PHE A 138 -4.28 -0.93 18.81
C PHE A 138 -3.87 -0.20 20.09
N ALA A 139 -4.61 -0.36 21.20
CA ALA A 139 -4.38 0.43 22.41
C ALA A 139 -3.00 0.21 23.04
N ARG A 140 -2.38 -0.94 22.77
CA ARG A 140 -1.05 -1.30 23.30
C ARG A 140 0.14 -0.87 22.43
N TYR A 141 -0.11 -0.33 21.23
CA TYR A 141 0.97 0.04 20.31
C TYR A 141 1.23 1.54 20.30
N SER A 142 2.46 1.93 20.62
CA SER A 142 2.93 3.31 20.47
C SER A 142 3.33 3.62 19.01
N LYS A 143 3.64 2.58 18.21
CA LYS A 143 4.04 2.71 16.81
C LYS A 143 3.49 1.58 15.94
N ILE A 144 2.82 1.94 14.84
CA ILE A 144 2.31 0.97 13.86
C ILE A 144 2.96 1.23 12.50
N ILE A 145 3.77 0.30 12.05
CA ILE A 145 4.52 0.35 10.80
C ILE A 145 3.74 -0.38 9.72
N LEU A 146 3.57 0.24 8.56
CA LEU A 146 2.90 -0.37 7.40
C LEU A 146 3.89 -0.58 6.27
N LEU A 147 4.12 -1.85 5.91
CA LEU A 147 5.00 -2.28 4.83
C LEU A 147 4.17 -2.90 3.72
N LEU A 148 4.16 -2.26 2.53
CA LEU A 148 3.32 -2.67 1.41
C LEU A 148 4.18 -3.11 0.23
N ALA A 149 4.19 -4.42 -0.03
CA ALA A 149 4.75 -5.07 -1.19
C ALA A 149 3.61 -5.58 -2.09
N THR A 150 2.92 -4.62 -2.69
CA THR A 150 1.70 -4.86 -3.48
C THR A 150 1.65 -3.91 -4.68
N SER A 151 0.62 -4.02 -5.51
CA SER A 151 0.44 -3.15 -6.67
C SER A 151 0.08 -1.73 -6.24
N ALA A 152 0.41 -0.74 -7.07
CA ALA A 152 0.14 0.67 -6.75
C ALA A 152 -1.35 0.95 -6.52
N GLU A 153 -2.23 0.23 -7.24
CA GLU A 153 -3.68 0.31 -7.11
C GLU A 153 -4.16 -0.18 -5.75
N MET A 154 -3.56 -1.27 -5.24
CA MET A 154 -3.88 -1.79 -3.91
C MET A 154 -3.39 -0.84 -2.82
N VAL A 155 -2.19 -0.27 -2.95
CA VAL A 155 -1.70 0.75 -1.99
C VAL A 155 -2.67 1.93 -1.92
N PHE A 156 -3.10 2.45 -3.06
CA PHE A 156 -4.06 3.54 -3.13
C PHE A 156 -5.40 3.16 -2.47
N LEU A 157 -5.92 1.95 -2.74
CA LEU A 157 -7.19 1.51 -2.18
C LEU A 157 -7.14 1.21 -0.68
N LEU A 158 -6.03 0.66 -0.18
CA LEU A 158 -5.80 0.53 1.25
C LEU A 158 -5.79 1.91 1.91
N GLY A 159 -5.11 2.89 1.31
CA GLY A 159 -5.14 4.27 1.78
C GLY A 159 -6.56 4.85 1.81
N LYS A 160 -7.37 4.60 0.78
CA LYS A 160 -8.76 5.04 0.73
C LYS A 160 -9.61 4.47 1.88
N ARG A 161 -9.43 3.18 2.19
CA ARG A 161 -10.25 2.46 3.18
C ARG A 161 -9.77 2.59 4.61
N LEU A 162 -8.47 2.82 4.82
CA LEU A 162 -7.86 3.13 6.11
C LEU A 162 -7.95 4.63 6.37
N SER A 163 -9.07 5.02 6.97
CA SER A 163 -9.45 6.39 7.23
C SER A 163 -8.50 7.05 8.23
N LYS A 164 -7.97 8.21 7.85
CA LYS A 164 -7.21 9.09 8.77
C LYS A 164 -8.01 9.52 10.01
N ASN A 165 -9.34 9.40 9.99
CA ASN A 165 -10.18 9.82 11.11
C ASN A 165 -10.40 8.68 12.12
N SER A 166 -10.63 7.44 11.66
CA SER A 166 -11.06 6.32 12.51
C SER A 166 -10.01 5.25 12.76
N ASP A 167 -9.11 5.01 11.82
CA ASP A 167 -8.04 4.00 11.97
C ASP A 167 -6.84 4.62 12.70
N PRO A 168 -5.88 3.87 13.27
CA PRO A 168 -4.74 4.48 13.98
C PRO A 168 -3.75 5.21 13.04
N ASN A 169 -2.75 5.88 13.60
CA ASN A 169 -1.67 6.46 12.81
C ASN A 169 -0.72 5.35 12.30
N PHE A 170 -0.50 5.30 11.00
CA PHE A 170 0.38 4.33 10.34
C PHE A 170 1.63 5.04 9.85
N TYR A 171 2.80 4.47 10.13
CA TYR A 171 4.06 4.87 9.49
C TYR A 171 4.25 4.03 8.23
N VAL A 172 3.85 4.60 7.08
CA VAL A 172 3.92 3.91 5.79
C VAL A 172 5.33 4.09 5.23
N TYR A 173 6.06 2.99 5.09
CA TYR A 173 7.44 3.00 4.61
C TYR A 173 7.53 2.79 3.10
N HIS A 174 8.55 3.40 2.48
CA HIS A 174 8.95 3.09 1.12
C HIS A 174 10.04 2.02 1.11
N TYR A 175 9.93 1.03 0.20
CA TYR A 175 10.97 0.04 -0.03
C TYR A 175 11.95 0.50 -1.11
N ASP A 176 13.25 0.47 -0.81
CA ASP A 176 14.33 0.75 -1.76
C ASP A 176 15.38 -0.38 -1.70
N VAL A 177 15.47 -1.16 -2.79
CA VAL A 177 16.41 -2.29 -2.91
C VAL A 177 17.88 -1.86 -2.89
N ASN A 178 18.17 -0.61 -3.25
CA ASN A 178 19.54 -0.10 -3.31
C ASN A 178 19.96 0.57 -2.00
N ALA A 179 19.04 0.73 -1.05
CA ALA A 179 19.34 1.31 0.24
C ALA A 179 19.99 0.28 1.16
N LYS A 180 20.94 0.72 2.00
CA LYS A 180 21.55 -0.11 3.05
C LYS A 180 20.50 -0.73 3.98
N ASN A 181 19.46 0.05 4.26
CA ASN A 181 18.28 -0.31 5.02
C ASN A 181 17.10 -0.36 4.04
N PRO A 182 16.48 -1.53 3.79
CA PRO A 182 15.51 -1.69 2.69
C PRO A 182 14.27 -0.80 2.82
N TYR A 183 13.98 -0.28 4.02
CA TYR A 183 12.98 0.78 4.19
C TYR A 183 13.58 2.07 4.76
N PRO A 184 14.13 2.95 3.91
CA PRO A 184 14.93 4.09 4.36
C PRO A 184 14.13 5.26 4.94
N TRP A 185 12.84 5.38 4.59
CA TRP A 185 12.00 6.48 5.06
C TRP A 185 10.50 6.13 5.05
N ALA A 186 9.73 6.90 5.83
CA ALA A 186 8.28 6.74 5.96
C ALA A 186 7.55 8.08 6.07
N LEU A 187 6.24 8.04 5.85
CA LEU A 187 5.31 9.11 6.21
C LEU A 187 4.25 8.61 7.18
N ALA A 188 3.91 9.45 8.16
CA ALA A 188 2.76 9.23 9.02
C ALA A 188 1.45 9.46 8.24
N SER A 189 0.49 8.55 8.41
CA SER A 189 -0.83 8.62 7.76
C SER A 189 -1.73 9.68 8.39
N LYS A 190 -1.45 10.08 9.64
CA LYS A 190 -2.10 11.18 10.34
C LYS A 190 -1.11 12.27 10.68
N MET A 191 -1.59 13.51 10.64
CA MET A 191 -0.88 14.62 11.25
C MET A 191 -1.06 14.49 12.76
N VAL A 192 0.04 14.27 13.49
CA VAL A 192 0.03 14.27 14.95
C VAL A 192 -0.09 15.72 15.47
N ASN A 193 0.30 16.71 14.65
CA ASN A 193 0.07 18.15 14.81
C ASN A 193 -0.03 18.86 13.44
N ASP A 194 -0.68 20.03 13.36
CA ASP A 194 -0.91 20.82 12.12
C ASP A 194 0.36 21.21 11.33
N TYR A 195 1.55 20.98 11.87
CA TYR A 195 2.85 21.29 11.25
C TYR A 195 3.73 20.07 10.94
N ASP A 196 3.32 18.85 11.28
CA ASP A 196 4.22 17.69 11.29
C ASP A 196 3.83 16.64 10.23
N LYS A 197 4.24 16.85 8.97
CA LYS A 197 4.58 15.70 8.12
C LYS A 197 5.95 15.20 8.58
N VAL A 198 5.98 14.34 9.60
CA VAL A 198 7.24 13.75 10.06
C VAL A 198 7.74 12.80 8.97
N VAL A 199 8.77 13.23 8.25
CA VAL A 199 9.58 12.34 7.42
C VAL A 199 10.60 11.69 8.36
N TYR A 200 10.44 10.40 8.63
CA TYR A 200 11.48 9.67 9.34
C TYR A 200 12.61 9.40 8.36
N LEU A 201 13.65 10.23 8.41
CA LEU A 201 14.90 10.01 7.69
C LEU A 201 15.86 9.28 8.62
N TYR A 202 16.31 8.08 8.24
CA TYR A 202 17.41 7.44 8.95
C TYR A 202 18.70 8.22 8.67
N LYS A 203 19.17 9.04 9.62
CA LYS A 203 20.43 9.78 9.49
C LYS A 203 21.60 8.88 9.89
N LYS A 204 22.60 8.78 9.01
CA LYS A 204 23.89 8.11 9.24
C LYS A 204 24.74 8.95 10.20
N ASP A 205 25.21 8.37 11.31
CA ASP A 205 26.46 8.82 11.92
C ASP A 205 27.60 8.38 11.00
N ARG A 206 28.25 9.36 10.38
CA ARG A 206 29.47 9.12 9.60
C ARG A 206 30.62 9.01 10.59
N ASN A 207 31.01 7.79 10.93
CA ASN A 207 32.39 7.57 11.37
C ASN A 207 33.27 7.66 10.11
N TYR A 208 34.03 8.76 10.02
CA TYR A 208 35.22 8.87 9.18
C TYR A 208 36.39 8.25 9.94
#